data_AF-D8T190-F1
#
_entry.id   AF-D8T190-F1
#
_cell.length_a   1.000
_cell.length_b   1.000
_cell.length_c   1.000
_cell.angle_alpha   90.00
_cell.angle_beta   90.00
_cell.angle_gamma   90.00
#
_symmetry.space_group_name_H-M   'P 1'
#
loop_
_entity.id
_entity.type
_entity.pdbx_description
1 polymer ?
#
loop_
_entity_poly.entity_id
_entity_poly.type
_entity_poly.pdbx_seq_one_letter_code
_entity_poly.pdbx_strand_id
1 'polypeptide(L)'
;MIGAVVRASRTRNVTRVLLRNLSSFREEVDPMNPSKKLQIPADRLWSAQTQLSLQNFQIGGERERMPLALVRAFGILKMCAAKVNVADGLDPKIANAIVQAAHEVAQGEHDNEFPLVVWQTGSGTQSNMNANEVIANRAAVILGEQPGKKFVHPNDHVNRGQSSNDTFPTVMHIAAVREIHSKLLPSLRELYKTLRAKEFEFHDIVKIGRTHLQDAVPLTLGHEFSGYATQLKYGIRRIKAALPRLYQLAQGGTAVGTGLNTKKGFDKRIASAVAEVTGLPFVTAPNKFEALATHDACVEASGALNTIAVSLMKIAWDIGMLGSGPRCGLGELKLPENEPGSSIMPGKVNPTQCEALRMVCAQVMGNHHAISIGGSNGNFELNVFKPLIAKCLLHSIQLLGDAVDSFNRKCVMGIEADRERIAKHLSESLMLVTALNPKIGYDKAALIAKTAHKDGTSLKEACLKLNALTEAEFDEIVVPEKMVATEPPMPISCTTLVGGVYRNGTVLAVDGRALVKLPMNEEGEIDLAAVESMDPEELVKNHVLSEDFQKIFSLKNTAFAFSGAKHEVWFESCFSCFFLCFCSWLT
;
A
#
# COMPACT_ATOMS: atom_id res chain seq x y z
N MET A 1 21.73 -30.59 41.02
CA MET A 1 22.31 -29.43 40.29
C MET A 1 21.36 -28.23 40.30
N ILE A 2 21.08 -27.66 41.48
CA ILE A 2 20.18 -26.49 41.66
C ILE A 2 20.97 -25.37 42.37
N GLY A 3 22.17 -25.07 41.87
CA GLY A 3 23.11 -24.15 42.54
C GLY A 3 23.80 -23.13 41.63
N ALA A 4 23.61 -23.19 40.30
CA ALA A 4 24.40 -22.39 39.35
C ALA A 4 23.63 -21.28 38.62
N VAL A 5 22.30 -21.21 38.71
CA VAL A 5 21.50 -20.27 37.88
C VAL A 5 21.18 -18.94 38.59
N VAL A 6 21.35 -18.83 39.91
CA VAL A 6 20.97 -17.61 40.67
C VAL A 6 22.09 -16.54 40.70
N ARG A 7 23.33 -16.86 40.35
CA ARG A 7 24.45 -15.88 40.37
C ARG A 7 24.60 -15.04 39.11
N ALA A 8 24.01 -15.45 37.97
CA ALA A 8 24.15 -14.71 36.70
C ALA A 8 23.14 -13.55 36.53
N SER A 9 22.03 -13.54 37.28
CA SER A 9 21.03 -12.46 37.20
C SER A 9 21.36 -11.26 38.10
N ARG A 10 22.06 -11.47 39.22
CA ARG A 10 22.51 -10.39 40.11
C ARG A 10 23.68 -9.59 39.52
N THR A 11 24.61 -10.21 38.82
CA THR A 11 25.73 -9.50 38.19
C THR A 11 25.29 -8.60 37.04
N ARG A 12 24.34 -9.01 36.18
CA ARG A 12 23.81 -8.13 35.11
C ARG A 12 23.08 -6.89 35.64
N ASN A 13 22.35 -7.02 36.75
CA ASN A 13 21.70 -5.87 37.39
C ASN A 13 22.72 -4.96 38.11
N VAL A 14 23.76 -5.52 38.71
CA VAL A 14 24.83 -4.74 39.35
C VAL A 14 25.67 -4.01 38.30
N THR A 15 25.94 -4.57 37.12
CA THR A 15 26.60 -3.86 36.02
C THR A 15 25.74 -2.73 35.45
N ARG A 16 24.41 -2.91 35.33
CA ARG A 16 23.48 -1.87 34.85
C ARG A 16 23.27 -0.74 35.88
N VAL A 17 23.37 -1.06 37.17
CA VAL A 17 23.31 -0.08 38.27
C VAL A 17 24.66 0.63 38.46
N LEU A 18 25.80 -0.05 38.26
CA LEU A 18 27.14 0.57 38.29
C LEU A 18 27.41 1.44 37.06
N LEU A 19 26.92 1.07 35.87
CA LEU A 19 27.02 1.92 34.66
C LEU A 19 26.15 3.17 34.73
N ARG A 20 25.04 3.15 35.50
CA ARG A 20 24.22 4.34 35.77
C ARG A 20 24.94 5.40 36.61
N ASN A 21 26.00 5.04 37.33
CA ASN A 21 26.79 5.96 38.15
C ASN A 21 28.01 6.55 37.42
N LEU A 22 28.20 6.25 36.13
CA LEU A 22 29.31 6.79 35.30
C LEU A 22 28.84 7.71 34.17
N SER A 23 27.53 7.93 34.01
CA SER A 23 27.04 8.94 33.07
C SER A 23 27.26 10.32 33.67
N SER A 24 28.28 11.03 33.19
CA SER A 24 28.43 12.47 33.42
C SER A 24 27.16 13.18 32.93
N PHE A 25 26.66 14.15 33.68
CA PHE A 25 25.52 14.98 33.29
C PHE A 25 26.00 16.37 32.89
N ARG A 26 25.27 17.00 31.96
CA ARG A 26 25.35 18.44 31.72
C ARG A 26 24.10 19.12 32.26
N GLU A 27 24.27 20.34 32.73
CA GLU A 27 23.17 21.15 33.23
C GLU A 27 22.66 22.09 32.14
N GLU A 28 21.35 22.04 31.89
CA GLU A 28 20.67 23.05 31.08
C GLU A 28 19.56 23.72 31.90
N VAL A 29 19.15 24.92 31.49
CA VAL A 29 18.13 25.71 32.18
C VAL A 29 16.74 25.26 31.75
N ASP A 30 15.83 25.08 32.71
CA ASP A 30 14.42 24.85 32.46
C ASP A 30 13.82 26.09 31.75
N PRO A 31 13.30 25.96 30.51
CA PRO A 31 12.76 27.09 29.77
C PRO A 31 11.54 27.76 30.43
N MET A 32 10.80 27.03 31.27
CA MET A 32 9.63 27.54 31.98
C MET A 32 9.97 28.09 33.37
N ASN A 33 11.11 27.70 33.92
CA ASN A 33 11.59 28.21 35.21
C ASN A 33 13.11 28.42 35.17
N PRO A 34 13.59 29.63 34.79
CA PRO A 34 15.01 29.91 34.66
C PRO A 34 15.85 29.67 35.92
N SER A 35 15.23 29.61 37.10
CA SER A 35 15.89 29.30 38.37
C SER A 35 16.16 27.80 38.57
N LYS A 36 15.58 26.93 37.75
CA LYS A 36 15.72 25.47 37.82
C LYS A 36 16.70 24.95 36.78
N LYS A 37 17.63 24.11 37.21
CA LYS A 37 18.55 23.35 36.35
C LYS A 37 18.00 21.94 36.10
N LEU A 38 18.18 21.45 34.89
CA LEU A 38 17.85 20.09 34.47
C LEU A 38 19.14 19.33 34.21
N GLN A 39 19.22 18.12 34.78
CA GLN A 39 20.31 17.20 34.53
C GLN A 39 20.01 16.40 33.26
N ILE A 40 20.88 16.51 32.26
CA ILE A 40 20.78 15.79 30.99
C ILE A 40 22.05 14.94 30.84
N PRO A 41 21.97 13.65 30.48
CA PRO A 41 23.17 12.86 30.26
C PRO A 41 24.09 13.54 29.21
N ALA A 42 25.37 13.69 29.51
CA ALA A 42 26.30 14.50 28.73
C ALA A 42 26.60 13.91 27.34
N ASP A 43 26.36 12.61 27.16
CA ASP A 43 26.49 11.88 25.90
C ASP A 43 25.30 12.09 24.94
N ARG A 44 24.27 12.84 25.35
CA ARG A 44 23.03 13.04 24.56
C ARG A 44 23.00 14.34 23.79
N LEU A 45 22.40 14.30 22.62
CA LEU A 45 22.23 15.45 21.73
C LEU A 45 20.93 16.21 22.01
N TRP A 46 19.91 15.62 22.63
CA TRP A 46 18.69 16.35 23.01
C TRP A 46 18.91 17.27 24.22
N SER A 47 18.11 18.33 24.36
CA SER A 47 18.30 19.39 25.35
C SER A 47 17.12 19.48 26.34
N ALA A 48 17.02 20.61 27.06
CA ALA A 48 16.08 20.82 28.16
C ALA A 48 14.60 20.49 27.85
N GLN A 49 14.08 20.82 26.66
CA GLN A 49 12.66 20.56 26.36
C GLN A 49 12.38 19.08 26.19
N THR A 50 13.27 18.35 25.49
CA THR A 50 13.16 16.90 25.39
C THR A 50 13.25 16.25 26.77
N GLN A 51 14.17 16.70 27.62
CA GLN A 51 14.33 16.17 28.98
C GLN A 51 13.08 16.39 29.85
N LEU A 52 12.44 17.57 29.75
CA LEU A 52 11.17 17.85 30.42
C LEU A 52 10.03 16.99 29.87
N SER A 53 9.95 16.86 28.55
CA SER A 53 8.92 16.03 27.91
C SER A 53 9.02 14.57 28.37
N LEU A 54 10.23 14.02 28.51
CA LEU A 54 10.43 12.68 29.06
C LEU A 54 9.90 12.54 30.49
N GLN A 55 10.07 13.57 31.31
CA GLN A 55 9.61 13.56 32.70
C GLN A 55 8.09 13.71 32.79
N ASN A 56 7.48 14.51 31.91
CA ASN A 56 6.06 14.83 31.94
C ASN A 56 5.17 13.77 31.27
N PHE A 57 5.66 13.08 30.23
CA PHE A 57 4.88 12.15 29.42
C PHE A 57 5.38 10.71 29.56
N GLN A 58 5.29 10.16 30.77
CA GLN A 58 5.71 8.78 31.08
C GLN A 58 4.62 7.74 30.76
N ILE A 59 4.16 7.72 29.50
CA ILE A 59 3.02 6.90 29.07
C ILE A 59 3.52 5.84 28.08
N GLY A 60 3.36 4.56 28.41
CA GLY A 60 3.60 3.44 27.48
C GLY A 60 5.07 3.03 27.27
N GLY A 61 6.03 3.88 27.63
CA GLY A 61 7.46 3.55 27.61
C GLY A 61 8.04 3.37 26.20
N GLU A 62 9.08 2.56 26.06
CA GLU A 62 9.85 2.44 24.81
C GLU A 62 9.03 1.93 23.61
N ARG A 63 8.00 1.12 23.87
CA ARG A 63 7.11 0.58 22.83
C ARG A 63 6.21 1.64 22.20
N GLU A 64 6.03 2.75 22.89
CA GLU A 64 5.14 3.84 22.50
C GLU A 64 5.93 5.07 22.03
N ARG A 65 7.21 4.91 21.69
CA ARG A 65 8.04 5.95 21.08
C ARG A 65 7.49 6.41 19.74
N MET A 66 7.80 7.65 19.38
CA MET A 66 7.46 8.21 18.07
C MET A 66 8.05 7.32 16.95
N PRO A 67 7.30 7.06 15.85
CA PRO A 67 7.82 6.23 14.76
C PRO A 67 9.10 6.80 14.15
N LEU A 68 10.10 5.94 13.91
CA LEU A 68 11.38 6.35 13.33
C LEU A 68 11.24 6.95 11.92
N ALA A 69 10.27 6.49 11.13
CA ALA A 69 9.95 7.10 9.83
C ALA A 69 9.60 8.60 9.97
N LEU A 70 8.91 8.99 11.05
CA LEU A 70 8.60 10.38 11.35
C LEU A 70 9.85 11.17 11.77
N VAL A 71 10.70 10.57 12.61
CA VAL A 71 12.00 11.14 13.02
C VAL A 71 12.88 11.44 11.81
N ARG A 72 13.00 10.50 10.88
CA ARG A 72 13.78 10.66 9.65
C ARG A 72 13.17 11.72 8.73
N ALA A 73 11.84 11.85 8.69
CA ALA A 73 11.17 12.92 7.97
C ALA A 73 11.45 14.32 8.57
N PHE A 74 11.64 14.43 9.90
CA PHE A 74 12.17 15.67 10.48
C PHE A 74 13.56 16.01 9.95
N GLY A 75 14.47 15.04 9.85
CA GLY A 75 15.79 15.24 9.24
C GLY A 75 15.68 15.82 7.82
N ILE A 76 14.82 15.25 6.97
CA ILE A 76 14.58 15.77 5.60
C ILE A 76 14.08 17.22 5.63
N LEU A 77 13.04 17.50 6.43
CA LEU A 77 12.44 18.84 6.45
C LEU A 77 13.41 19.89 6.98
N LYS A 78 14.13 19.60 8.08
CA LYS A 78 15.08 20.56 8.68
C LYS A 78 16.30 20.80 7.77
N MET A 79 16.75 19.77 7.05
CA MET A 79 17.76 19.92 6.00
C MET A 79 17.28 20.88 4.90
N CYS A 80 16.06 20.68 4.39
CA CYS A 80 15.47 21.56 3.37
C CYS A 80 15.28 22.99 3.89
N ALA A 81 14.81 23.15 5.12
CA ALA A 81 14.62 24.45 5.76
C ALA A 81 15.92 25.22 5.92
N ALA A 82 17.01 24.57 6.33
CA ALA A 82 18.32 25.22 6.42
C ALA A 82 18.81 25.72 5.05
N LYS A 83 18.69 24.90 3.99
CA LYS A 83 19.05 25.31 2.62
C LYS A 83 18.26 26.52 2.14
N VAL A 84 16.94 26.50 2.33
CA VAL A 84 16.06 27.60 1.90
C VAL A 84 16.34 28.88 2.69
N ASN A 85 16.60 28.77 3.99
CA ASN A 85 16.81 29.92 4.86
C ASN A 85 18.15 30.65 4.63
N VAL A 86 19.11 30.08 3.89
CA VAL A 86 20.35 30.80 3.50
C VAL A 86 19.99 32.07 2.72
N ALA A 87 19.07 31.96 1.75
CA ALA A 87 18.57 33.11 0.99
C ALA A 87 17.81 34.12 1.85
N ASP A 88 17.31 33.69 3.01
CA ASP A 88 16.54 34.50 3.96
C ASP A 88 17.39 34.96 5.17
N GLY A 89 18.73 34.88 5.05
CA GLY A 89 19.70 35.44 5.99
C GLY A 89 20.14 34.51 7.13
N LEU A 90 20.02 33.19 6.96
CA LEU A 90 20.74 32.23 7.81
C LEU A 90 22.21 32.17 7.38
N ASP A 91 23.13 32.27 8.35
CA ASP A 91 24.56 32.19 8.07
C ASP A 91 24.89 30.88 7.32
N PRO A 92 25.61 30.94 6.18
CA PRO A 92 25.91 29.76 5.38
C PRO A 92 26.71 28.67 6.12
N LYS A 93 27.60 29.02 7.06
CA LYS A 93 28.36 28.02 7.83
C LYS A 93 27.44 27.27 8.79
N ILE A 94 26.57 28.00 9.49
CA ILE A 94 25.53 27.41 10.35
C ILE A 94 24.58 26.54 9.52
N ALA A 95 24.11 27.04 8.37
CA ALA A 95 23.21 26.32 7.49
C ALA A 95 23.82 24.99 7.01
N ASN A 96 25.09 25.00 6.57
CA ASN A 96 25.78 23.79 6.11
C ASN A 96 25.94 22.75 7.23
N ALA A 97 26.25 23.19 8.46
CA ALA A 97 26.32 22.30 9.61
C ALA A 97 24.95 21.70 9.98
N ILE A 98 23.87 22.49 9.88
CA ILE A 98 22.49 22.00 10.07
C ILE A 98 22.12 21.00 8.98
N VAL A 99 22.47 21.28 7.71
CA VAL A 99 22.22 20.37 6.58
C VAL A 99 22.89 19.02 6.82
N GLN A 100 24.16 19.01 7.24
CA GLN A 100 24.87 17.78 7.57
C GLN A 100 24.21 17.04 8.74
N ALA A 101 23.98 17.71 9.87
CA ALA A 101 23.34 17.09 11.04
C ALA A 101 21.95 16.53 10.75
N ALA A 102 21.13 17.28 10.00
CA ALA A 102 19.79 16.86 9.62
C ALA A 102 19.79 15.70 8.61
N HIS A 103 20.81 15.63 7.74
CA HIS A 103 21.05 14.48 6.88
C HIS A 103 21.38 13.21 7.70
N GLU A 104 22.28 13.30 8.68
CA GLU A 104 22.60 12.18 9.60
C GLU A 104 21.32 11.66 10.30
N VAL A 105 20.43 12.57 10.74
CA VAL A 105 19.11 12.21 11.29
C VAL A 105 18.21 11.54 10.25
N ALA A 106 18.17 12.05 9.02
CA ALA A 106 17.36 11.47 7.93
C ALA A 106 17.81 10.05 7.55
N GLN A 107 19.11 9.73 7.71
CA GLN A 107 19.70 8.41 7.50
C GLN A 107 19.54 7.46 8.70
N GLY A 108 19.07 7.96 9.84
CA GLY A 108 18.86 7.17 11.06
C GLY A 108 20.10 6.97 11.93
N GLU A 109 21.17 7.74 11.72
CA GLU A 109 22.42 7.64 12.49
C GLU A 109 22.21 8.04 13.98
N HIS A 110 21.18 8.84 14.24
CA HIS A 110 20.84 9.36 15.58
C HIS A 110 19.48 8.88 16.10
N ASP A 111 18.96 7.74 15.64
CA ASP A 111 17.63 7.23 16.04
C ASP A 111 17.47 7.11 17.58
N ASN A 112 18.57 6.85 18.30
CA ASN A 112 18.58 6.75 19.77
C ASN A 112 18.43 8.10 20.50
N GLU A 113 18.51 9.22 19.79
CA GLU A 113 18.38 10.57 20.34
C GLU A 113 16.93 11.11 20.33
N PHE A 114 15.98 10.25 19.96
CA PHE A 114 14.56 10.57 19.89
C PHE A 114 13.73 9.70 20.86
N PRO A 115 13.84 9.94 22.18
CA PRO A 115 13.28 9.05 23.19
C PRO A 115 11.78 9.29 23.47
N LEU A 116 11.18 10.31 22.86
CA LEU A 116 9.83 10.77 23.18
C LEU A 116 8.73 9.82 22.70
N VAL A 117 7.68 9.70 23.51
CA VAL A 117 6.50 8.86 23.24
C VAL A 117 5.46 9.58 22.40
N VAL A 118 4.61 8.82 21.72
CA VAL A 118 3.47 9.33 20.92
C VAL A 118 2.51 10.13 21.78
N TRP A 119 2.30 9.72 23.03
CA TRP A 119 1.38 10.32 24.00
C TRP A 119 1.97 11.57 24.66
N GLN A 120 2.22 12.58 23.84
CA GLN A 120 2.78 13.89 24.22
C GLN A 120 1.80 15.02 23.89
N THR A 121 2.28 16.26 23.81
CA THR A 121 1.50 17.38 23.26
C THR A 121 0.88 17.02 21.91
N GLY A 122 -0.42 17.23 21.77
CA GLY A 122 -1.20 16.80 20.60
C GLY A 122 -0.82 17.43 19.26
N SER A 123 -0.15 18.58 19.26
CA SER A 123 0.45 19.20 18.06
C SER A 123 1.76 18.54 17.62
N GLY A 124 2.37 17.71 18.48
CA GLY A 124 3.71 17.16 18.28
C GLY A 124 4.86 18.15 18.53
N THR A 125 4.60 19.25 19.25
CA THR A 125 5.61 20.27 19.58
C THR A 125 6.86 19.69 20.23
N GLN A 126 6.72 18.75 21.17
CA GLN A 126 7.88 18.18 21.86
C GLN A 126 8.79 17.39 20.92
N SER A 127 8.23 16.68 19.93
CA SER A 127 9.03 15.99 18.89
C SER A 127 9.69 16.96 17.91
N ASN A 128 9.00 18.05 17.53
CA ASN A 128 9.63 19.11 16.75
C ASN A 128 10.83 19.70 17.50
N MET A 129 10.67 19.99 18.79
CA MET A 129 11.74 20.52 19.62
C MET A 129 12.86 19.51 19.85
N ASN A 130 12.54 18.23 20.02
CA ASN A 130 13.56 17.17 20.08
C ASN A 130 14.40 17.12 18.81
N ALA A 131 13.78 17.20 17.63
CA ALA A 131 14.52 17.30 16.37
C ALA A 131 15.37 18.57 16.30
N ASN A 132 14.82 19.72 16.68
CA ASN A 132 15.55 20.99 16.69
C ASN A 132 16.77 20.93 17.62
N GLU A 133 16.62 20.39 18.83
CA GLU A 133 17.67 20.27 19.84
C GLU A 133 18.79 19.32 19.39
N VAL A 134 18.43 18.13 18.90
CA VAL A 134 19.41 17.14 18.41
C VAL A 134 20.20 17.69 17.23
N ILE A 135 19.51 18.27 16.24
CA ILE A 135 20.15 18.83 15.05
C ILE A 135 21.01 20.04 15.40
N ALA A 136 20.55 20.92 16.31
CA ALA A 136 21.31 22.08 16.75
C ALA A 136 22.60 21.67 17.46
N ASN A 137 22.52 20.77 18.44
CA ASN A 137 23.69 20.30 19.17
C ASN A 137 24.64 19.52 18.26
N ARG A 138 24.12 18.73 17.31
CA ARG A 138 24.97 18.04 16.35
C ARG A 138 25.67 18.99 15.39
N ALA A 139 24.96 20.01 14.89
CA ALA A 139 25.54 21.06 14.06
C ALA A 139 26.62 21.86 14.82
N ALA A 140 26.42 22.13 16.11
CA ALA A 140 27.44 22.74 16.96
C ALA A 140 28.70 21.86 17.06
N VAL A 141 28.55 20.55 17.27
CA VAL A 141 29.69 19.61 17.29
C VAL A 141 30.44 19.60 15.96
N ILE A 142 29.73 19.63 14.83
CA ILE A 142 30.34 19.72 13.49
C ILE A 142 31.19 20.99 13.33
N LEU A 143 30.79 22.09 13.98
CA LEU A 143 31.51 23.36 13.99
C LEU A 143 32.62 23.44 15.06
N GLY A 144 32.89 22.35 15.78
CA GLY A 144 33.91 22.30 16.84
C GLY A 144 33.44 22.82 18.20
N GLU A 145 32.13 23.02 18.38
CA GLU A 145 31.53 23.54 19.61
C GLU A 145 30.95 22.43 20.48
N GLN A 146 30.74 22.74 21.77
CA GLN A 146 30.17 21.79 22.73
C GLN A 146 28.62 21.82 22.72
N PRO A 147 27.95 20.66 22.83
CA PRO A 147 26.50 20.59 23.03
C PRO A 147 26.03 21.41 24.25
N GLY A 148 24.80 21.93 24.18
CA GLY A 148 24.13 22.65 25.28
C GLY A 148 24.48 24.14 25.39
N LYS A 149 25.55 24.62 24.72
CA LYS A 149 25.90 26.05 24.68
C LYS A 149 25.04 26.90 23.74
N LYS A 150 24.16 26.25 22.96
CA LYS A 150 23.26 26.88 21.97
C LYS A 150 23.97 27.74 20.91
N PHE A 151 25.21 27.37 20.54
CA PHE A 151 25.95 28.02 19.45
C PHE A 151 25.15 28.01 18.14
N VAL A 152 24.59 26.85 17.82
CA VAL A 152 23.45 26.75 16.90
C VAL A 152 22.18 26.78 17.75
N HIS A 153 21.35 27.80 17.62
CA HIS A 153 20.12 27.91 18.42
C HIS A 153 19.01 27.01 17.83
N PRO A 154 18.36 26.14 18.63
CA PRO A 154 17.32 25.26 18.12
C PRO A 154 16.12 26.02 17.55
N ASN A 155 15.76 27.19 18.11
CA ASN A 155 14.64 27.98 17.60
C ASN A 155 15.06 28.94 16.48
N ASP A 156 16.17 29.66 16.66
CA ASP A 156 16.49 30.83 15.82
C ASP A 156 17.22 30.42 14.54
N HIS A 157 17.87 29.26 14.56
CA HIS A 157 18.56 28.68 13.42
C HIS A 157 17.82 27.47 12.85
N VAL A 158 17.59 26.42 13.66
CA VAL A 158 17.01 25.15 13.15
C VAL A 158 15.51 25.26 12.87
N ASN A 159 14.76 25.94 13.74
CA ASN A 159 13.31 26.17 13.59
C ASN A 159 12.97 27.50 12.88
N ARG A 160 13.95 28.16 12.25
CA ARG A 160 13.75 29.46 11.60
C ARG A 160 12.67 29.37 10.52
N GLY A 161 11.69 30.27 10.58
CA GLY A 161 10.56 30.35 9.64
C GLY A 161 9.53 29.21 9.77
N GLN A 162 9.59 28.43 10.85
CA GLN A 162 8.77 27.23 11.07
C GLN A 162 8.01 27.33 12.39
N SER A 163 6.92 26.57 12.49
CA SER A 163 6.15 26.33 13.71
C SER A 163 5.97 24.83 13.91
N SER A 164 5.84 24.34 15.13
CA SER A 164 5.46 22.92 15.31
C SER A 164 4.14 22.60 14.62
N ASN A 165 3.22 23.57 14.55
CA ASN A 165 1.91 23.41 13.93
C ASN A 165 2.00 23.14 12.43
N ASP A 166 2.96 23.73 11.71
CA ASP A 166 3.17 23.48 10.27
C ASP A 166 4.28 22.47 9.97
N THR A 167 5.21 22.24 10.91
CA THR A 167 6.31 21.27 10.77
C THR A 167 5.80 19.85 10.98
N PHE A 168 5.04 19.58 12.05
CA PHE A 168 4.59 18.23 12.37
C PHE A 168 3.68 17.61 11.28
N PRO A 169 2.61 18.28 10.80
CA PRO A 169 1.84 17.77 9.66
C PRO A 169 2.68 17.57 8.39
N THR A 170 3.65 18.46 8.13
CA THR A 170 4.56 18.30 6.99
C THR A 170 5.37 17.00 7.08
N VAL A 171 5.95 16.69 8.25
CA VAL A 171 6.71 15.44 8.41
C VAL A 171 5.81 14.20 8.44
N MET A 172 4.56 14.30 8.89
CA MET A 172 3.58 13.21 8.77
C MET A 172 3.37 12.81 7.31
N HIS A 173 3.18 13.82 6.44
CA HIS A 173 2.99 13.62 5.00
C HIS A 173 4.25 13.07 4.34
N ILE A 174 5.42 13.65 4.63
CA ILE A 174 6.70 13.16 4.09
C ILE A 174 6.93 11.69 4.49
N ALA A 175 6.74 11.35 5.76
CA ALA A 175 6.93 9.99 6.26
C ALA A 175 5.96 9.01 5.60
N ALA A 176 4.66 9.33 5.58
CA ALA A 176 3.64 8.44 5.01
C ALA A 176 3.87 8.18 3.52
N VAL A 177 4.13 9.23 2.74
CA VAL A 177 4.38 9.12 1.30
C VAL A 177 5.64 8.29 1.02
N ARG A 178 6.73 8.52 1.76
CA ARG A 178 7.96 7.73 1.60
C ARG A 178 7.70 6.25 1.88
N GLU A 179 7.07 5.92 3.00
CA GLU A 179 6.77 4.52 3.36
C GLU A 179 5.81 3.85 2.37
N ILE A 180 4.84 4.60 1.81
CA ILE A 180 3.95 4.08 0.77
C ILE A 180 4.76 3.69 -0.48
N HIS A 181 5.68 4.54 -0.93
CA HIS A 181 6.50 4.31 -2.12
C HIS A 181 7.59 3.25 -1.91
N SER A 182 8.29 3.28 -0.78
CA SER A 182 9.45 2.40 -0.55
C SER A 182 9.05 1.00 -0.12
N LYS A 183 7.84 0.82 0.43
CA LYS A 183 7.46 -0.43 1.09
C LYS A 183 6.11 -0.96 0.63
N LEU A 184 5.03 -0.20 0.82
CA LEU A 184 3.69 -0.72 0.59
C LEU A 184 3.40 -1.00 -0.89
N LEU A 185 3.62 -0.01 -1.77
CA LEU A 185 3.35 -0.15 -3.20
C LEU A 185 4.18 -1.27 -3.85
N PRO A 186 5.49 -1.40 -3.59
CA PRO A 186 6.28 -2.53 -4.07
C PRO A 186 5.68 -3.88 -3.64
N SER A 187 5.38 -4.08 -2.35
CA SER A 187 4.82 -5.34 -1.86
C SER A 187 3.48 -5.67 -2.51
N LEU A 188 2.58 -4.69 -2.64
CA LEU A 188 1.28 -4.89 -3.30
C LEU A 188 1.44 -5.24 -4.79
N ARG A 189 2.35 -4.58 -5.51
CA ARG A 189 2.63 -4.86 -6.92
C ARG A 189 3.18 -6.28 -7.11
N GLU A 190 4.10 -6.71 -6.25
CA GLU A 190 4.68 -8.06 -6.34
C GLU A 190 3.63 -9.13 -6.01
N LEU A 191 2.78 -8.95 -4.99
CA LEU A 191 1.67 -9.87 -4.73
C LEU A 191 0.68 -9.91 -5.90
N TYR A 192 0.35 -8.75 -6.49
CA TYR A 192 -0.52 -8.67 -7.66
C TYR A 192 0.04 -9.49 -8.84
N LYS A 193 1.33 -9.33 -9.15
CA LYS A 193 2.00 -10.12 -10.20
C LYS A 193 1.94 -11.62 -9.92
N THR A 194 2.21 -12.05 -8.69
CA THR A 194 2.12 -13.48 -8.32
C THR A 194 0.70 -14.01 -8.47
N LEU A 195 -0.31 -13.26 -8.02
CA LEU A 195 -1.72 -13.67 -8.17
C LEU A 195 -2.11 -13.78 -9.64
N ARG A 196 -1.68 -12.85 -10.50
CA ARG A 196 -1.87 -12.93 -11.96
C ARG A 196 -1.17 -14.15 -12.56
N ALA A 197 0.04 -14.45 -12.13
CA ALA A 197 0.74 -15.66 -12.59
C ALA A 197 -0.02 -16.94 -12.20
N LYS A 198 -0.53 -17.01 -10.96
CA LYS A 198 -1.33 -18.14 -10.47
C LYS A 198 -2.67 -18.25 -11.19
N GLU A 199 -3.31 -17.12 -11.52
CA GLU A 199 -4.50 -17.11 -12.37
C GLU A 199 -4.25 -17.80 -13.72
N PHE A 200 -3.14 -17.48 -14.40
CA PHE A 200 -2.79 -18.15 -15.67
C PHE A 200 -2.42 -19.63 -15.47
N GLU A 201 -1.64 -19.95 -14.42
CA GLU A 201 -1.26 -21.33 -14.08
C GLU A 201 -2.49 -22.21 -13.81
N PHE A 202 -3.53 -21.63 -13.22
CA PHE A 202 -4.74 -22.33 -12.82
C PHE A 202 -5.92 -22.16 -13.78
N HIS A 203 -5.67 -21.57 -14.96
CA HIS A 203 -6.70 -21.18 -15.93
C HIS A 203 -7.62 -22.34 -16.32
N ASP A 204 -7.06 -23.52 -16.59
CA ASP A 204 -7.81 -24.69 -17.07
C ASP A 204 -8.29 -25.63 -15.96
N ILE A 205 -8.09 -25.28 -14.69
CA ILE A 205 -8.44 -26.15 -13.57
C ILE A 205 -9.89 -25.88 -13.16
N VAL A 206 -10.83 -26.65 -13.73
CA VAL A 206 -12.25 -26.58 -13.35
C VAL A 206 -12.43 -27.11 -11.93
N LYS A 207 -13.10 -26.32 -11.09
CA LYS A 207 -13.42 -26.65 -9.71
C LYS A 207 -14.88 -26.33 -9.40
N ILE A 208 -15.38 -26.84 -8.29
CA ILE A 208 -16.70 -26.47 -7.80
C ILE A 208 -16.66 -25.08 -7.17
N GLY A 209 -17.63 -24.23 -7.53
CA GLY A 209 -17.86 -22.98 -6.83
C GLY A 209 -18.51 -23.21 -5.47
N ARG A 210 -18.39 -22.24 -4.58
CA ARG A 210 -19.11 -22.26 -3.29
C ARG A 210 -19.75 -20.92 -2.99
N THR A 211 -21.07 -20.92 -2.80
CA THR A 211 -21.85 -19.75 -2.37
C THR A 211 -22.56 -20.12 -1.08
N HIS A 212 -22.52 -19.24 -0.07
CA HIS A 212 -23.01 -19.56 1.28
C HIS A 212 -22.33 -20.80 1.90
N LEU A 213 -21.08 -21.07 1.49
CA LEU A 213 -20.31 -22.27 1.84
C LEU A 213 -20.92 -23.60 1.34
N GLN A 214 -21.98 -23.56 0.54
CA GLN A 214 -22.56 -24.73 -0.10
C GLN A 214 -21.98 -24.89 -1.50
N ASP A 215 -21.98 -26.11 -2.02
CA ASP A 215 -21.64 -26.38 -3.41
C ASP A 215 -22.48 -25.52 -4.35
N ALA A 216 -21.87 -25.03 -5.43
CA ALA A 216 -22.49 -24.21 -6.46
C ALA A 216 -22.06 -24.70 -7.85
N VAL A 217 -22.32 -23.91 -8.89
CA VAL A 217 -21.87 -24.25 -10.26
C VAL A 217 -20.34 -24.18 -10.40
N PRO A 218 -19.75 -24.85 -11.40
CA PRO A 218 -18.31 -24.81 -11.63
C PRO A 218 -17.78 -23.42 -12.02
N LEU A 219 -16.51 -23.19 -11.71
CA LEU A 219 -15.65 -22.14 -12.26
C LEU A 219 -14.23 -22.68 -12.37
N THR A 220 -13.32 -22.00 -13.05
CA THR A 220 -11.91 -22.39 -12.98
C THR A 220 -11.24 -21.79 -11.76
N LEU A 221 -10.22 -22.46 -11.24
CA LEU A 221 -9.38 -21.92 -10.16
C LEU A 221 -8.67 -20.63 -10.64
N GLY A 222 -8.39 -20.51 -11.94
CA GLY A 222 -7.98 -19.26 -12.58
C GLY A 222 -9.00 -18.14 -12.40
N HIS A 223 -10.29 -18.38 -12.65
CA HIS A 223 -11.35 -17.38 -12.39
C HIS A 223 -11.37 -16.92 -10.94
N GLU A 224 -11.22 -17.84 -9.98
CA GLU A 224 -11.17 -17.50 -8.56
C GLU A 224 -9.96 -16.59 -8.23
N PHE A 225 -8.77 -16.93 -8.73
CA PHE A 225 -7.56 -16.12 -8.54
C PHE A 225 -7.60 -14.77 -9.27
N SER A 226 -8.32 -14.69 -10.40
CA SER A 226 -8.56 -13.42 -11.10
C SER A 226 -9.32 -12.40 -10.25
N GLY A 227 -10.24 -12.89 -9.40
CA GLY A 227 -10.95 -12.07 -8.42
C GLY A 227 -9.98 -11.46 -7.39
N TYR A 228 -9.06 -12.27 -6.85
CA TYR A 228 -8.03 -11.80 -5.91
C TYR A 228 -7.10 -10.77 -6.54
N ALA A 229 -6.61 -11.05 -7.75
CA ALA A 229 -5.74 -10.14 -8.48
C ALA A 229 -6.45 -8.80 -8.75
N THR A 230 -7.72 -8.83 -9.14
CA THR A 230 -8.53 -7.63 -9.39
C THR A 230 -8.74 -6.80 -8.11
N GLN A 231 -9.01 -7.44 -6.97
CA GLN A 231 -9.11 -6.76 -5.69
C GLN A 231 -7.80 -6.00 -5.35
N LEU A 232 -6.65 -6.63 -5.58
CA LEU A 232 -5.33 -5.98 -5.39
C LEU A 232 -5.08 -4.85 -6.38
N LYS A 233 -5.42 -5.02 -7.67
CA LYS A 233 -5.31 -3.97 -8.70
C LYS A 233 -6.07 -2.72 -8.27
N TYR A 234 -7.32 -2.88 -7.82
CA TYR A 234 -8.10 -1.76 -7.31
C TYR A 234 -7.57 -1.20 -5.99
N GLY A 235 -6.99 -2.04 -5.12
CA GLY A 235 -6.28 -1.60 -3.92
C GLY A 235 -5.13 -0.63 -4.24
N ILE A 236 -4.26 -1.02 -5.19
CA ILE A 236 -3.13 -0.20 -5.68
C ILE A 236 -3.66 1.13 -6.25
N ARG A 237 -4.71 1.09 -7.07
CA ARG A 237 -5.32 2.31 -7.63
C ARG A 237 -5.84 3.25 -6.53
N ARG A 238 -6.47 2.73 -5.47
CA ARG A 238 -6.99 3.54 -4.36
C ARG A 238 -5.89 4.27 -3.60
N ILE A 239 -4.80 3.58 -3.24
CA ILE A 239 -3.71 4.23 -2.51
C ILE A 239 -2.96 5.24 -3.40
N LYS A 240 -2.73 4.92 -4.69
CA LYS A 240 -2.20 5.88 -5.67
C LYS A 240 -3.10 7.10 -5.81
N ALA A 241 -4.42 6.88 -5.86
CA ALA A 241 -5.40 7.94 -5.98
C ALA A 241 -5.38 8.88 -4.77
N ALA A 242 -4.98 8.44 -3.57
CA ALA A 242 -4.85 9.26 -2.35
C ALA A 242 -3.54 10.08 -2.29
N LEU A 243 -2.46 9.65 -2.95
CA LEU A 243 -1.14 10.30 -2.91
C LEU A 243 -1.13 11.81 -3.27
N PRO A 244 -1.86 12.29 -4.29
CA PRO A 244 -1.90 13.73 -4.63
C PRO A 244 -2.20 14.66 -3.45
N ARG A 245 -3.07 14.26 -2.52
CA ARG A 245 -3.42 15.04 -1.32
C ARG A 245 -2.36 14.89 -0.22
N LEU A 246 -1.72 13.73 -0.10
CA LEU A 246 -0.58 13.55 0.81
C LEU A 246 0.68 14.32 0.35
N TYR A 247 0.85 14.60 -0.94
CA TYR A 247 1.96 15.44 -1.41
C TYR A 247 1.85 16.90 -1.00
N GLN A 248 0.67 17.35 -0.54
CA GLN A 248 0.43 18.74 -0.14
C GLN A 248 0.98 18.97 1.28
N LEU A 249 1.94 19.89 1.41
CA LEU A 249 2.64 20.18 2.66
C LEU A 249 2.10 21.44 3.34
N ALA A 250 1.89 21.35 4.66
CA ALA A 250 1.45 22.46 5.51
C ALA A 250 2.53 23.54 5.71
N GLN A 251 3.80 23.24 5.43
CA GLN A 251 4.92 24.14 5.70
C GLN A 251 4.72 25.54 5.12
N GLY A 252 4.99 26.55 5.94
CA GLY A 252 4.78 27.96 5.65
C GLY A 252 3.45 28.51 6.17
N GLY A 253 2.57 27.67 6.72
CA GLY A 253 1.39 28.12 7.46
C GLY A 253 1.71 28.69 8.85
N THR A 254 2.90 28.38 9.39
CA THR A 254 3.38 28.76 10.72
C THR A 254 2.39 28.46 11.85
N ALA A 255 1.98 29.44 12.64
CA ALA A 255 1.22 29.20 13.86
C ALA A 255 -0.23 28.76 13.59
N VAL A 256 -0.92 29.47 12.69
CA VAL A 256 -2.37 29.36 12.47
C VAL A 256 -2.77 29.39 10.99
N GLY A 257 -1.81 29.33 10.06
CA GLY A 257 -2.05 29.27 8.62
C GLY A 257 -1.71 30.55 7.86
N THR A 258 -1.50 31.67 8.56
CA THR A 258 -1.27 32.99 7.96
C THR A 258 0.14 33.18 7.40
N GLY A 259 1.10 32.34 7.78
CA GLY A 259 2.50 32.54 7.43
C GLY A 259 3.19 33.70 8.18
N LEU A 260 2.65 34.10 9.33
CA LEU A 260 3.31 35.07 10.21
C LEU A 260 4.73 34.58 10.55
N ASN A 261 5.72 35.48 10.51
CA ASN A 261 7.13 35.20 10.76
C ASN A 261 7.80 34.24 9.77
N THR A 262 7.24 34.04 8.57
CA THR A 262 7.96 33.45 7.43
C THR A 262 8.13 34.44 6.28
N LYS A 263 8.93 34.08 5.28
CA LYS A 263 9.20 34.90 4.10
C LYS A 263 8.30 34.51 2.94
N LYS A 264 7.93 35.48 2.10
CA LYS A 264 7.10 35.22 0.91
C LYS A 264 7.80 34.19 0.00
N GLY A 265 7.07 33.13 -0.34
CA GLY A 265 7.55 32.03 -1.17
C GLY A 265 8.38 30.98 -0.43
N PHE A 266 8.55 31.09 0.90
CA PHE A 266 9.22 30.06 1.71
C PHE A 266 8.53 28.69 1.55
N ASP A 267 7.21 28.66 1.62
CA ASP A 267 6.37 27.47 1.45
C ASP A 267 6.66 26.71 0.14
N LYS A 268 6.69 27.42 -0.99
CA LYS A 268 7.00 26.84 -2.32
C LYS A 268 8.44 26.36 -2.41
N ARG A 269 9.40 27.14 -1.89
CA ARG A 269 10.82 26.76 -1.89
C ARG A 269 11.07 25.51 -1.06
N ILE A 270 10.42 25.38 0.10
CA ILE A 270 10.53 24.18 0.94
C ILE A 270 9.93 22.98 0.24
N ALA A 271 8.71 23.09 -0.31
CA ALA A 271 8.09 21.98 -1.02
C ALA A 271 8.96 21.49 -2.19
N SER A 272 9.53 22.43 -2.96
CA SER A 272 10.48 22.12 -4.04
C SER A 272 11.75 21.43 -3.54
N ALA A 273 12.34 21.90 -2.43
CA ALA A 273 13.54 21.29 -1.86
C ALA A 273 13.25 19.88 -1.31
N VAL A 274 12.10 19.68 -0.67
CA VAL A 274 11.65 18.35 -0.22
C VAL A 274 11.42 17.43 -1.42
N ALA A 275 10.81 17.93 -2.48
CA ALA A 275 10.59 17.16 -3.71
C ALA A 275 11.91 16.73 -4.35
N GLU A 276 12.89 17.63 -4.45
CA GLU A 276 14.23 17.35 -4.97
C GLU A 276 14.95 16.27 -4.13
N VAL A 277 14.96 16.43 -2.80
CA VAL A 277 15.64 15.49 -1.89
C VAL A 277 15.00 14.11 -1.90
N THR A 278 13.68 14.04 -2.05
CA THR A 278 12.94 12.76 -1.97
C THR A 278 12.71 12.11 -3.34
N GLY A 279 12.84 12.86 -4.44
CA GLY A 279 12.44 12.42 -5.77
C GLY A 279 10.92 12.27 -5.94
N LEU A 280 10.12 12.85 -5.03
CA LEU A 280 8.66 12.71 -5.00
C LEU A 280 7.98 14.07 -5.18
N PRO A 281 6.81 14.17 -5.83
CA PRO A 281 6.24 15.43 -6.29
C PRO A 281 5.51 16.21 -5.17
N PHE A 282 6.22 16.50 -4.07
CA PHE A 282 5.70 17.32 -2.99
C PHE A 282 5.43 18.76 -3.45
N VAL A 283 4.29 19.28 -3.03
CA VAL A 283 3.83 20.63 -3.35
C VAL A 283 3.35 21.32 -2.08
N THR A 284 3.28 22.65 -2.10
CA THR A 284 2.71 23.38 -0.97
C THR A 284 1.19 23.23 -0.96
N ALA A 285 0.59 23.05 0.22
CA ALA A 285 -0.86 22.96 0.34
C ALA A 285 -1.52 24.27 -0.11
N PRO A 286 -2.58 24.23 -0.95
CA PRO A 286 -3.23 25.43 -1.46
C PRO A 286 -3.91 26.24 -0.34
N ASN A 287 -4.40 25.55 0.69
CA ASN A 287 -4.99 26.17 1.88
C ASN A 287 -4.25 25.72 3.14
N LYS A 288 -3.57 26.67 3.81
CA LYS A 288 -2.83 26.38 5.04
C LYS A 288 -3.70 26.25 6.28
N PHE A 289 -4.91 26.80 6.27
CA PHE A 289 -5.83 26.68 7.40
C PHE A 289 -6.35 25.25 7.51
N GLU A 290 -6.78 24.67 6.39
CA GLU A 290 -7.20 23.26 6.31
C GLU A 290 -6.06 22.32 6.70
N ALA A 291 -4.87 22.50 6.13
CA ALA A 291 -3.71 21.64 6.40
C ALA A 291 -3.21 21.66 7.86
N LEU A 292 -3.66 22.61 8.68
CA LEU A 292 -3.35 22.69 10.11
C LEU A 292 -4.53 22.23 10.98
N ALA A 293 -5.74 22.64 10.62
CA ALA A 293 -6.97 22.44 11.37
C ALA A 293 -7.53 21.01 11.24
N THR A 294 -7.23 20.30 10.15
CA THR A 294 -7.62 18.90 9.93
C THR A 294 -6.48 18.06 9.34
N HIS A 295 -6.73 16.77 9.15
CA HIS A 295 -5.83 15.80 8.52
C HIS A 295 -6.58 14.88 7.56
N ASP A 296 -7.47 15.47 6.75
CA ASP A 296 -8.37 14.73 5.85
C ASP A 296 -7.60 13.85 4.86
N ALA A 297 -6.46 14.34 4.34
CA ALA A 297 -5.58 13.55 3.48
C ALA A 297 -5.05 12.26 4.16
N CYS A 298 -4.77 12.32 5.47
CA CYS A 298 -4.36 11.14 6.24
C CYS A 298 -5.54 10.19 6.51
N VAL A 299 -6.74 10.73 6.74
CA VAL A 299 -7.98 9.93 6.93
C VAL A 299 -8.36 9.21 5.63
N GLU A 300 -8.31 9.91 4.50
CA GLU A 300 -8.56 9.34 3.17
C GLU A 300 -7.56 8.22 2.85
N ALA A 301 -6.27 8.47 3.04
CA ALA A 301 -5.23 7.46 2.83
C ALA A 301 -5.48 6.24 3.73
N SER A 302 -5.83 6.46 4.99
CA SER A 302 -6.21 5.39 5.92
C SER A 302 -7.45 4.62 5.45
N GLY A 303 -8.46 5.28 4.86
CA GLY A 303 -9.63 4.63 4.25
C GLY A 303 -9.26 3.72 3.06
N ALA A 304 -8.29 4.14 2.24
CA ALA A 304 -7.74 3.29 1.18
C ALA A 304 -7.04 2.05 1.77
N LEU A 305 -6.21 2.21 2.80
CA LEU A 305 -5.55 1.11 3.51
C LEU A 305 -6.57 0.15 4.15
N ASN A 306 -7.63 0.68 4.75
CA ASN A 306 -8.72 -0.12 5.31
C ASN A 306 -9.39 -1.00 4.24
N THR A 307 -9.68 -0.44 3.07
CA THR A 307 -10.27 -1.19 1.94
C THR A 307 -9.32 -2.29 1.43
N ILE A 308 -8.02 -2.01 1.38
CA ILE A 308 -6.99 -2.99 1.04
C ILE A 308 -6.98 -4.12 2.09
N ALA A 309 -7.01 -3.79 3.38
CA ALA A 309 -7.05 -4.77 4.47
C ALA A 309 -8.31 -5.66 4.41
N VAL A 310 -9.49 -5.11 4.08
CA VAL A 310 -10.71 -5.89 3.86
C VAL A 310 -10.53 -6.90 2.73
N SER A 311 -9.91 -6.48 1.63
CA SER A 311 -9.65 -7.35 0.48
C SER A 311 -8.65 -8.46 0.81
N LEU A 312 -7.53 -8.11 1.46
CA LEU A 312 -6.49 -9.07 1.86
C LEU A 312 -7.00 -10.08 2.89
N MET A 313 -7.88 -9.67 3.81
CA MET A 313 -8.54 -10.56 4.77
C MET A 313 -9.31 -11.66 4.03
N LYS A 314 -10.10 -11.30 3.01
CA LYS A 314 -10.86 -12.26 2.20
C LYS A 314 -9.93 -13.23 1.46
N ILE A 315 -8.90 -12.70 0.81
CA ILE A 315 -7.93 -13.50 0.04
C ILE A 315 -7.22 -14.51 0.96
N ALA A 316 -6.72 -14.08 2.11
CA ALA A 316 -6.06 -14.95 3.07
C ALA A 316 -7.02 -15.99 3.68
N TRP A 317 -8.29 -15.61 3.93
CA TRP A 317 -9.31 -16.54 4.41
C TRP A 317 -9.59 -17.64 3.38
N ASP A 318 -9.83 -17.28 2.13
CA ASP A 318 -10.11 -18.23 1.07
C ASP A 318 -8.95 -19.19 0.85
N ILE A 319 -7.72 -18.68 0.69
CA ILE A 319 -6.52 -19.51 0.50
C ILE A 319 -6.33 -20.47 1.68
N GLY A 320 -6.53 -19.99 2.91
CA GLY A 320 -6.49 -20.84 4.10
C GLY A 320 -7.56 -21.92 4.13
N MET A 321 -8.80 -21.60 3.73
CA MET A 321 -9.92 -22.55 3.67
C MET A 321 -9.72 -23.60 2.57
N LEU A 322 -9.28 -23.20 1.38
CA LEU A 322 -8.97 -24.10 0.28
C LEU A 322 -7.78 -25.02 0.61
N GLY A 323 -6.84 -24.54 1.43
CA GLY A 323 -5.74 -25.34 1.99
C GLY A 323 -6.09 -26.19 3.23
N SER A 324 -7.35 -26.21 3.69
CA SER A 324 -7.73 -26.97 4.89
C SER A 324 -7.67 -28.49 4.63
N GLY A 325 -7.09 -29.26 5.54
CA GLY A 325 -6.90 -30.70 5.33
C GLY A 325 -5.90 -31.32 6.31
N PRO A 326 -5.15 -32.37 5.91
CA PRO A 326 -5.06 -32.93 4.55
C PRO A 326 -6.19 -33.93 4.20
N ARG A 327 -6.96 -34.41 5.18
CA ARG A 327 -7.99 -35.45 4.95
C ARG A 327 -9.43 -35.02 5.27
N CYS A 328 -9.61 -34.09 6.19
CA CYS A 328 -10.91 -33.72 6.75
C CYS A 328 -11.34 -32.28 6.42
N GLY A 329 -10.76 -31.68 5.38
CA GLY A 329 -11.08 -30.32 4.91
C GLY A 329 -11.37 -30.29 3.41
N LEU A 330 -11.27 -29.11 2.82
CA LEU A 330 -11.41 -28.95 1.37
C LEU A 330 -10.20 -29.56 0.64
N GLY A 331 -8.99 -29.08 0.95
CA GLY A 331 -7.74 -29.61 0.40
C GLY A 331 -7.59 -29.39 -1.10
N GLU A 332 -8.21 -28.35 -1.66
CA GLU A 332 -8.10 -28.00 -3.08
C GLU A 332 -6.77 -27.31 -3.40
N LEU A 333 -6.14 -26.68 -2.40
CA LEU A 333 -4.81 -26.10 -2.52
C LEU A 333 -3.83 -26.81 -1.57
N LYS A 334 -2.60 -26.99 -2.05
CA LYS A 334 -1.44 -27.35 -1.23
C LYS A 334 -0.66 -26.08 -0.94
N LEU A 335 -0.51 -25.76 0.33
CA LEU A 335 0.22 -24.58 0.79
C LEU A 335 1.65 -24.97 1.17
N PRO A 336 2.65 -24.08 1.00
CA PRO A 336 4.01 -24.35 1.40
C PRO A 336 4.15 -24.66 2.90
N GLU A 337 4.97 -25.67 3.22
CA GLU A 337 5.29 -26.04 4.60
C GLU A 337 6.47 -25.21 5.11
N ASN A 338 6.18 -24.11 5.83
CA ASN A 338 7.23 -23.21 6.33
C ASN A 338 7.75 -23.60 7.73
N GLU A 339 6.87 -24.08 8.60
CA GLU A 339 7.18 -24.44 9.98
C GLU A 339 6.43 -25.72 10.42
N PRO A 340 6.96 -26.50 11.38
CA PRO A 340 6.18 -27.54 12.05
C PRO A 340 4.92 -26.95 12.68
N GLY A 341 3.74 -27.37 12.24
CA GLY A 341 2.46 -26.77 12.63
C GLY A 341 1.94 -27.19 14.00
N SER A 342 2.58 -28.12 14.70
CA SER A 342 2.21 -28.49 16.06
C SER A 342 3.35 -29.12 16.83
N SER A 343 3.45 -28.77 18.12
CA SER A 343 4.38 -29.40 19.05
C SER A 343 4.01 -30.83 19.43
N ILE A 344 2.74 -31.25 19.25
CA ILE A 344 2.21 -32.55 19.69
C ILE A 344 1.75 -33.45 18.54
N MET A 345 1.39 -32.87 17.38
CA MET A 345 0.95 -33.61 16.20
C MET A 345 2.05 -33.59 15.12
N PRO A 346 2.94 -34.61 15.07
CA PRO A 346 3.98 -34.67 14.05
C PRO A 346 3.37 -34.72 12.65
N GLY A 347 3.94 -33.96 11.71
CA GLY A 347 3.47 -33.86 10.33
C GLY A 347 2.28 -32.93 10.08
N LYS A 348 1.74 -32.27 11.13
CA LYS A 348 0.71 -31.23 10.94
C LYS A 348 1.36 -29.94 10.44
N VAL A 349 0.79 -29.34 9.39
CA VAL A 349 1.20 -28.04 8.84
C VAL A 349 0.00 -27.08 8.85
N ASN A 350 0.20 -25.86 9.35
CA ASN A 350 -0.85 -24.83 9.44
C ASN A 350 -0.64 -23.75 8.39
N PRO A 351 -1.71 -23.05 7.95
CA PRO A 351 -1.62 -21.90 7.06
C PRO A 351 -1.16 -20.62 7.80
N THR A 352 0.02 -20.66 8.44
CA THR A 352 0.53 -19.61 9.36
C THR A 352 0.61 -18.23 8.70
N GLN A 353 0.95 -18.17 7.41
CA GLN A 353 1.01 -16.92 6.66
C GLN A 353 -0.39 -16.30 6.44
N CYS A 354 -1.42 -17.13 6.24
CA CYS A 354 -2.80 -16.66 6.17
C CYS A 354 -3.26 -16.10 7.52
N GLU A 355 -2.91 -16.78 8.62
CA GLU A 355 -3.23 -16.35 9.99
C GLU A 355 -2.57 -14.99 10.30
N ALA A 356 -1.28 -14.84 10.01
CA ALA A 356 -0.53 -13.61 10.23
C ALA A 356 -1.13 -12.43 9.44
N LEU A 357 -1.39 -12.60 8.14
CA LEU A 357 -1.97 -11.55 7.30
C LEU A 357 -3.35 -11.11 7.83
N ARG A 358 -4.16 -12.06 8.30
CA ARG A 358 -5.49 -11.75 8.85
C ARG A 358 -5.42 -10.95 10.16
N MET A 359 -4.51 -11.30 11.07
CA MET A 359 -4.30 -10.50 12.29
C MET A 359 -3.84 -9.07 11.95
N VAL A 360 -2.95 -8.92 10.98
CA VAL A 360 -2.52 -7.61 10.48
C VAL A 360 -3.68 -6.82 9.88
N CYS A 361 -4.53 -7.45 9.06
CA CYS A 361 -5.69 -6.78 8.49
C CYS A 361 -6.64 -6.26 9.58
N ALA A 362 -6.90 -7.04 10.64
CA ALA A 362 -7.70 -6.58 11.78
C ALA A 362 -7.06 -5.38 12.50
N GLN A 363 -5.74 -5.41 12.72
CA GLN A 363 -5.02 -4.30 13.34
C GLN A 363 -5.09 -3.02 12.50
N VAL A 364 -5.00 -3.13 11.17
CA VAL A 364 -5.12 -1.98 10.24
C VAL A 364 -6.51 -1.38 10.29
N MET A 365 -7.57 -2.21 10.34
CA MET A 365 -8.94 -1.73 10.50
C MET A 365 -9.14 -1.00 11.84
N GLY A 366 -8.54 -1.52 12.93
CA GLY A 366 -8.53 -0.84 14.23
C GLY A 366 -7.78 0.50 14.20
N ASN A 367 -6.63 0.55 13.54
CA ASN A 367 -5.87 1.79 13.34
C ASN A 367 -6.67 2.81 12.51
N HIS A 368 -7.41 2.35 11.49
CA HIS A 368 -8.28 3.22 10.69
C HIS A 368 -9.34 3.89 11.56
N HIS A 369 -9.99 3.13 12.45
CA HIS A 369 -10.96 3.71 13.38
C HIS A 369 -10.35 4.77 14.30
N ALA A 370 -9.15 4.50 14.85
CA ALA A 370 -8.42 5.49 15.66
C ALA A 370 -8.05 6.75 14.87
N ILE A 371 -7.66 6.61 13.60
CA ILE A 371 -7.37 7.73 12.70
C ILE A 371 -8.64 8.54 12.40
N SER A 372 -9.77 7.89 12.15
CA SER A 372 -11.05 8.56 11.91
C SER A 372 -11.49 9.37 13.13
N ILE A 373 -11.32 8.83 14.35
CA ILE A 373 -11.54 9.58 15.60
C ILE A 373 -10.54 10.74 15.70
N GLY A 374 -9.25 10.50 15.48
CA GLY A 374 -8.24 11.56 15.52
C GLY A 374 -8.52 12.69 14.53
N GLY A 375 -8.93 12.36 13.31
CA GLY A 375 -9.28 13.32 12.26
C GLY A 375 -10.49 14.18 12.62
N SER A 376 -11.52 13.60 13.23
CA SER A 376 -12.75 14.33 13.59
C SER A 376 -12.59 15.28 14.80
N ASN A 377 -11.48 15.19 15.55
CA ASN A 377 -11.23 15.97 16.75
C ASN A 377 -10.32 17.20 16.49
N GLY A 378 -10.54 17.89 15.36
CA GLY A 378 -9.99 19.22 15.11
C GLY A 378 -10.75 20.30 15.88
N ASN A 379 -10.05 21.29 16.45
CA ASN A 379 -10.67 22.45 17.10
C ASN A 379 -10.08 23.75 16.55
N PHE A 380 -10.92 24.58 15.94
CA PHE A 380 -10.52 25.86 15.35
C PHE A 380 -9.32 25.68 14.39
N GLU A 381 -8.22 26.43 14.56
CA GLU A 381 -7.07 26.42 13.64
C GLU A 381 -6.13 25.21 13.78
N LEU A 382 -6.37 24.28 14.71
CA LEU A 382 -5.42 23.18 14.95
C LEU A 382 -6.08 21.86 15.39
N ASN A 383 -5.82 20.78 14.65
CA ASN A 383 -6.06 19.43 15.15
C ASN A 383 -4.88 18.97 16.04
N VAL A 384 -5.19 18.59 17.28
CA VAL A 384 -4.22 18.16 18.31
C VAL A 384 -4.19 16.64 18.54
N PHE A 385 -4.55 15.85 17.53
CA PHE A 385 -4.42 14.39 17.53
C PHE A 385 -3.29 13.93 16.57
N LYS A 386 -2.38 14.83 16.19
CA LYS A 386 -1.38 14.60 15.14
C LYS A 386 -0.48 13.38 15.43
N PRO A 387 0.11 13.21 16.64
CA PRO A 387 0.90 12.02 16.99
C PRO A 387 0.16 10.69 16.86
N LEU A 388 -1.11 10.63 17.29
CA LEU A 388 -1.94 9.42 17.17
C LEU A 388 -2.15 9.06 15.70
N ILE A 389 -2.57 10.03 14.88
CA ILE A 389 -2.79 9.84 13.45
C ILE A 389 -1.51 9.35 12.78
N ALA A 390 -0.38 10.00 13.06
CA ALA A 390 0.93 9.65 12.51
C ALA A 390 1.33 8.20 12.88
N LYS A 391 1.21 7.84 14.17
CA LYS A 391 1.52 6.49 14.66
C LYS A 391 0.68 5.44 13.95
N CYS A 392 -0.64 5.60 13.94
CA CYS A 392 -1.56 4.62 13.36
C CYS A 392 -1.39 4.49 11.85
N LEU A 393 -1.16 5.60 11.14
CA LEU A 393 -0.98 5.59 9.68
C LEU A 393 0.32 4.87 9.30
N LEU A 394 1.44 5.28 9.89
CA LEU A 394 2.76 4.68 9.62
C LEU A 394 2.81 3.21 10.05
N HIS A 395 2.18 2.85 11.17
CA HIS A 395 2.06 1.47 11.61
C HIS A 395 1.28 0.62 10.60
N SER A 396 0.17 1.14 10.05
CA SER A 396 -0.64 0.42 9.06
C SER A 396 0.10 0.22 7.75
N ILE A 397 0.82 1.24 7.27
CA ILE A 397 1.63 1.16 6.03
C ILE A 397 2.72 0.10 6.19
N GLN A 398 3.45 0.15 7.30
CA GLN A 398 4.51 -0.82 7.62
C GLN A 398 3.97 -2.25 7.70
N LEU A 399 2.93 -2.48 8.52
CA LEU A 399 2.37 -3.82 8.73
C LEU A 399 1.84 -4.42 7.42
N LEU A 400 1.10 -3.65 6.62
CA LEU A 400 0.61 -4.14 5.33
C LEU A 400 1.77 -4.47 4.39
N GLY A 401 2.77 -3.59 4.29
CA GLY A 401 3.93 -3.81 3.44
C GLY A 401 4.69 -5.09 3.80
N ASP A 402 4.94 -5.32 5.10
CA ASP A 402 5.61 -6.53 5.59
C ASP A 402 4.77 -7.79 5.42
N ALA A 403 3.49 -7.74 5.82
CA ALA A 403 2.62 -8.92 5.78
C ALA A 403 2.31 -9.35 4.35
N VAL A 404 2.13 -8.41 3.42
CA VAL A 404 1.92 -8.70 2.00
C VAL A 404 3.17 -9.33 1.39
N ASP A 405 4.38 -8.82 1.66
CA ASP A 405 5.61 -9.42 1.15
C ASP A 405 5.84 -10.83 1.70
N SER A 406 5.66 -11.01 3.02
CA SER A 406 5.76 -12.33 3.66
C SER A 406 4.74 -13.32 3.11
N PHE A 407 3.47 -12.91 3.03
CA PHE A 407 2.39 -13.74 2.49
C PHE A 407 2.65 -14.14 1.03
N ASN A 408 3.15 -13.21 0.21
CA ASN A 408 3.51 -13.49 -1.17
C ASN A 408 4.62 -14.56 -1.26
N ARG A 409 5.76 -14.30 -0.59
CA ARG A 409 6.97 -15.14 -0.69
C ARG A 409 6.82 -16.51 -0.03
N LYS A 410 6.09 -16.57 1.08
CA LYS A 410 5.99 -17.77 1.94
C LYS A 410 4.69 -18.54 1.76
N CYS A 411 3.72 -18.01 1.01
CA CYS A 411 2.48 -18.72 0.72
C CYS A 411 2.18 -18.69 -0.78
N VAL A 412 1.78 -17.53 -1.33
CA VAL A 412 1.15 -17.44 -2.65
C VAL A 412 2.04 -17.97 -3.79
N MET A 413 3.33 -17.65 -3.77
CA MET A 413 4.27 -18.12 -4.80
C MET A 413 4.33 -19.66 -4.90
N GLY A 414 4.23 -20.35 -3.76
CA GLY A 414 4.35 -21.81 -3.69
C GLY A 414 3.02 -22.55 -3.60
N ILE A 415 1.88 -21.88 -3.86
CA ILE A 415 0.59 -22.56 -3.92
C ILE A 415 0.58 -23.54 -5.09
N GLU A 416 0.15 -24.77 -4.84
CA GLU A 416 -0.13 -25.78 -5.87
C GLU A 416 -1.59 -26.22 -5.79
N ALA A 417 -2.20 -26.55 -6.94
CA ALA A 417 -3.56 -27.09 -6.98
C ALA A 417 -3.54 -28.63 -6.77
N ASP A 418 -4.37 -29.13 -5.86
CA ASP A 418 -4.60 -30.57 -5.75
C ASP A 418 -5.65 -31.01 -6.78
N ARG A 419 -5.17 -31.32 -7.99
CA ARG A 419 -6.04 -31.66 -9.13
C ARG A 419 -6.92 -32.87 -8.86
N GLU A 420 -6.44 -33.88 -8.13
CA GLU A 420 -7.22 -35.06 -7.79
C GLU A 420 -8.36 -34.71 -6.83
N ARG A 421 -8.06 -33.91 -5.79
CA ARG A 421 -9.08 -33.47 -4.83
C ARG A 421 -10.12 -32.57 -5.48
N ILE A 422 -9.68 -31.64 -6.33
CA ILE A 422 -10.56 -30.75 -7.10
C ILE A 422 -11.48 -31.56 -8.02
N ALA A 423 -10.93 -32.49 -8.81
CA ALA A 423 -11.71 -33.33 -9.71
C ALA A 423 -12.73 -34.19 -8.95
N LYS A 424 -12.35 -34.71 -7.79
CA LYS A 424 -13.25 -35.44 -6.91
C LYS A 424 -14.44 -34.58 -6.47
N HIS A 425 -14.19 -33.40 -5.89
CA HIS A 425 -15.26 -32.49 -5.46
C HIS A 425 -16.19 -32.09 -6.62
N LEU A 426 -15.62 -31.86 -7.80
CA LEU A 426 -16.39 -31.53 -8.99
C LEU A 426 -17.34 -32.68 -9.37
N SER A 427 -16.84 -33.92 -9.39
CA SER A 427 -17.64 -35.11 -9.74
C SER A 427 -18.71 -35.47 -8.70
N GLU A 428 -18.48 -35.15 -7.43
CA GLU A 428 -19.42 -35.45 -6.33
C GLU A 428 -20.54 -34.39 -6.19
N SER A 429 -20.39 -33.22 -6.83
CA SER A 429 -21.34 -32.14 -6.66
C SER A 429 -22.67 -32.38 -7.39
N LEU A 430 -23.77 -32.13 -6.67
CA LEU A 430 -25.11 -32.19 -7.22
C LEU A 430 -25.52 -30.93 -7.98
N MET A 431 -24.72 -29.86 -7.95
CA MET A 431 -25.07 -28.58 -8.61
C MET A 431 -24.77 -28.55 -10.10
N LEU A 432 -24.06 -29.56 -10.62
CA LEU A 432 -23.93 -29.79 -12.07
C LEU A 432 -25.28 -30.01 -12.76
N VAL A 433 -26.31 -30.39 -12.00
CA VAL A 433 -27.70 -30.56 -12.46
C VAL A 433 -28.27 -29.29 -13.11
N THR A 434 -27.72 -28.11 -12.78
CA THR A 434 -28.14 -26.82 -13.34
C THR A 434 -27.95 -26.74 -14.85
N ALA A 435 -26.99 -27.49 -15.42
CA ALA A 435 -26.82 -27.62 -16.87
C ALA A 435 -28.04 -28.24 -17.56
N LEU A 436 -28.85 -29.00 -16.83
CA LEU A 436 -30.03 -29.66 -17.38
C LEU A 436 -31.23 -28.71 -17.50
N ASN A 437 -31.26 -27.61 -16.75
CA ASN A 437 -32.40 -26.70 -16.68
C ASN A 437 -32.94 -26.26 -18.07
N PRO A 438 -32.10 -25.86 -19.05
CA PRO A 438 -32.59 -25.46 -20.37
C PRO A 438 -33.26 -26.60 -21.16
N LYS A 439 -32.89 -27.86 -20.88
CA LYS A 439 -33.39 -29.04 -21.60
C LYS A 439 -34.65 -29.62 -20.95
N ILE A 440 -34.68 -29.73 -19.62
CA ILE A 440 -35.73 -30.46 -18.89
C ILE A 440 -36.57 -29.58 -17.94
N GLY A 441 -36.21 -28.31 -17.76
CA GLY A 441 -36.85 -27.39 -16.85
C GLY A 441 -36.41 -27.56 -15.38
N TYR A 442 -36.58 -26.49 -14.60
CA TYR A 442 -36.12 -26.41 -13.21
C TYR A 442 -36.72 -27.51 -12.31
N ASP A 443 -38.03 -27.74 -12.39
CA ASP A 443 -38.71 -28.69 -11.49
C ASP A 443 -38.19 -30.12 -11.65
N LYS A 444 -37.91 -30.54 -12.89
CA LYS A 444 -37.32 -31.86 -13.16
C LYS A 444 -35.87 -31.95 -12.70
N ALA A 445 -35.07 -30.92 -12.95
CA ALA A 445 -33.69 -30.84 -12.46
C ALA A 445 -33.63 -30.88 -10.92
N ALA A 446 -34.53 -30.16 -10.25
CA ALA A 446 -34.65 -30.16 -8.79
C ALA A 446 -35.07 -31.54 -8.25
N LEU A 447 -35.98 -32.25 -8.94
CA LEU A 447 -36.35 -33.61 -8.60
C LEU A 447 -35.17 -34.57 -8.73
N ILE A 448 -34.39 -34.48 -9.81
CA ILE A 448 -33.16 -35.28 -10.00
C ILE A 448 -32.18 -35.05 -8.87
N ALA A 449 -31.86 -33.79 -8.54
CA ALA A 449 -30.93 -33.47 -7.46
C ALA A 449 -31.39 -33.99 -6.10
N LYS A 450 -32.69 -33.85 -5.79
CA LYS A 450 -33.29 -34.39 -4.56
C LYS A 450 -33.23 -35.91 -4.50
N THR A 451 -33.49 -36.60 -5.60
CA THR A 451 -33.39 -38.05 -5.70
C THR A 451 -31.95 -38.51 -5.53
N ALA A 452 -31.00 -37.89 -6.25
CA ALA A 452 -29.57 -38.19 -6.14
C ALA A 452 -29.08 -38.05 -4.69
N HIS A 453 -29.44 -36.94 -4.02
CA HIS A 453 -29.08 -36.71 -2.63
C HIS A 453 -29.69 -37.74 -1.67
N LYS A 454 -31.00 -38.00 -1.80
CA LYS A 454 -31.72 -38.95 -0.94
C LYS A 454 -31.17 -40.37 -1.07
N ASP A 455 -30.83 -40.77 -2.29
CA ASP A 455 -30.41 -42.14 -2.59
C ASP A 455 -28.89 -42.32 -2.49
N GLY A 456 -28.11 -41.25 -2.30
CA GLY A 456 -26.65 -41.29 -2.28
C GLY A 456 -26.04 -41.68 -3.63
N THR A 457 -26.71 -41.34 -4.73
CA THR A 457 -26.32 -41.69 -6.10
C THR A 457 -25.80 -40.46 -6.85
N SER A 458 -25.10 -40.68 -7.96
CA SER A 458 -24.70 -39.60 -8.88
C SER A 458 -25.90 -38.97 -9.59
N LEU A 459 -25.72 -37.75 -10.10
CA LEU A 459 -26.74 -37.10 -10.94
C LEU A 459 -27.10 -37.94 -12.17
N LYS A 460 -26.13 -38.62 -12.77
CA LYS A 460 -26.32 -39.47 -13.94
C LYS A 460 -27.23 -40.66 -13.61
N GLU A 461 -26.95 -41.36 -12.51
CA GLU A 461 -27.79 -42.47 -12.04
C GLU A 461 -29.22 -42.01 -11.71
N ALA A 462 -29.38 -40.86 -11.05
CA ALA A 462 -30.69 -40.30 -10.77
C ALA A 462 -31.46 -39.88 -12.03
N CYS A 463 -30.78 -39.33 -13.06
CA CYS A 463 -31.39 -39.01 -14.35
C CYS A 463 -31.94 -40.26 -15.04
N LEU A 464 -31.14 -41.33 -15.08
CA LEU A 464 -31.53 -42.61 -15.69
C LEU A 464 -32.69 -43.25 -14.92
N LYS A 465 -32.63 -43.26 -13.59
CA LYS A 465 -33.70 -43.81 -12.72
C LYS A 465 -35.05 -43.10 -12.93
N LEU A 466 -35.03 -41.80 -13.17
CA LEU A 466 -36.23 -41.00 -13.39
C LEU A 466 -36.68 -40.96 -14.86
N ASN A 467 -35.99 -41.68 -15.75
CA ASN A 467 -36.20 -41.63 -17.20
C ASN A 467 -36.22 -40.18 -17.74
N ALA A 468 -35.38 -39.31 -17.17
CA ALA A 468 -35.36 -37.89 -17.50
C ALA A 468 -34.51 -37.59 -18.74
N LEU A 469 -33.38 -38.31 -18.89
CA LEU A 469 -32.44 -38.23 -20.00
C LEU A 469 -31.80 -39.60 -20.22
N THR A 470 -31.33 -39.86 -21.44
CA THR A 470 -30.43 -40.98 -21.71
C THR A 470 -29.01 -40.69 -21.21
N GLU A 471 -28.18 -41.73 -21.09
CA GLU A 471 -26.77 -41.61 -20.72
C GLU A 471 -26.00 -40.70 -21.68
N ALA A 472 -26.19 -40.88 -22.99
CA ALA A 472 -25.54 -40.05 -24.01
C ALA A 472 -25.95 -38.58 -23.92
N GLU A 473 -27.25 -38.28 -23.72
CA GLU A 473 -27.71 -36.91 -23.54
C GLU A 473 -27.15 -36.27 -22.26
N PHE A 474 -27.03 -37.04 -21.17
CA PHE A 474 -26.44 -36.52 -19.94
C PHE A 474 -24.96 -36.17 -20.15
N ASP A 475 -24.19 -37.06 -20.75
CA ASP A 475 -22.75 -36.86 -20.97
C ASP A 475 -22.48 -35.74 -22.00
N GLU A 476 -23.39 -35.50 -22.94
CA GLU A 476 -23.31 -34.38 -23.88
C GLU A 476 -23.56 -33.03 -23.21
N ILE A 477 -24.51 -32.97 -22.27
CA ILE A 477 -24.97 -31.72 -21.62
C ILE A 477 -24.10 -31.36 -20.42
N VAL A 478 -23.80 -32.33 -19.55
CA VAL A 478 -23.11 -32.10 -18.27
C VAL A 478 -21.61 -32.24 -18.47
N VAL A 479 -21.02 -31.23 -19.10
CA VAL A 479 -19.57 -31.11 -19.35
C VAL A 479 -19.04 -29.93 -18.55
N PRO A 480 -18.43 -30.13 -17.37
CA PRO A 480 -17.99 -29.05 -16.48
C PRO A 480 -17.13 -27.98 -17.17
N GLU A 481 -16.26 -28.37 -18.11
CA GLU A 481 -15.41 -27.49 -18.90
C GLU A 481 -16.21 -26.52 -19.79
N LYS A 482 -17.43 -26.90 -20.19
CA LYS A 482 -18.35 -26.04 -20.94
C LYS A 482 -19.25 -25.19 -20.02
N MET A 483 -19.26 -25.48 -18.71
CA MET A 483 -20.04 -24.75 -17.71
C MET A 483 -19.29 -23.58 -17.07
N VAL A 484 -18.01 -23.41 -17.40
CA VAL A 484 -17.15 -22.35 -16.85
C VAL A 484 -16.97 -21.16 -17.78
N ALA A 485 -17.70 -21.07 -18.89
CA ALA A 485 -17.60 -19.93 -19.78
C ALA A 485 -18.04 -18.65 -19.06
N THR A 486 -17.07 -17.83 -18.67
CA THR A 486 -17.23 -16.40 -18.88
C THR A 486 -17.21 -16.25 -20.40
N GLU A 487 -18.09 -15.46 -21.02
CA GLU A 487 -17.77 -15.04 -22.38
C GLU A 487 -16.30 -14.62 -22.37
N PRO A 488 -15.45 -15.11 -23.29
CA PRO A 488 -14.10 -14.57 -23.34
C PRO A 488 -14.28 -13.05 -23.34
N PRO A 489 -13.43 -12.25 -22.62
CA PRO A 489 -13.34 -10.84 -23.00
C PRO A 489 -13.21 -10.91 -24.51
N MET A 490 -14.18 -10.35 -25.25
CA MET A 490 -14.31 -10.60 -26.68
C MET A 490 -12.90 -10.73 -27.22
N PRO A 491 -12.51 -11.83 -27.90
CA PRO A 491 -11.30 -11.74 -28.68
C PRO A 491 -11.52 -10.46 -29.46
N ILE A 492 -10.66 -9.47 -29.25
CA ILE A 492 -10.63 -8.32 -30.13
C ILE A 492 -10.77 -8.96 -31.50
N SER A 493 -11.88 -8.72 -32.19
CA SER A 493 -12.12 -9.33 -33.48
C SER A 493 -11.22 -8.59 -34.46
N CYS A 494 -9.91 -8.75 -34.29
CA CYS A 494 -8.99 -8.75 -35.38
C CYS A 494 -8.79 -10.23 -35.66
N THR A 495 -9.42 -10.70 -36.73
CA THR A 495 -8.80 -11.76 -37.51
C THR A 495 -7.29 -11.49 -37.55
N THR A 496 -6.56 -12.39 -36.88
CA THR A 496 -5.10 -12.49 -36.77
C THR A 496 -4.37 -11.66 -35.69
N LEU A 497 -4.54 -12.04 -34.42
CA LEU A 497 -3.59 -11.76 -33.32
C LEU A 497 -3.26 -13.08 -32.60
N VAL A 498 -2.26 -13.80 -33.11
CA VAL A 498 -1.67 -14.98 -32.45
C VAL A 498 -0.33 -14.55 -31.84
N GLY A 499 -0.19 -14.59 -30.51
CA GLY A 499 1.11 -14.37 -29.87
C GLY A 499 1.05 -14.16 -28.35
N GLY A 500 1.35 -15.22 -27.59
CA GLY A 500 1.45 -15.18 -26.13
C GLY A 500 2.63 -14.35 -25.59
N VAL A 501 2.52 -13.97 -24.32
CA VAL A 501 3.51 -13.20 -23.56
C VAL A 501 4.78 -14.03 -23.35
N TYR A 502 5.92 -13.57 -23.86
CA TYR A 502 7.24 -14.12 -23.54
C TYR A 502 8.08 -13.12 -22.72
N ARG A 503 8.98 -13.68 -21.88
CA ARG A 503 9.93 -12.98 -21.00
C ARG A 503 10.51 -11.70 -21.62
N ASN A 504 10.66 -10.65 -20.81
CA ASN A 504 11.26 -9.33 -21.11
C ASN A 504 10.34 -8.26 -21.74
N GLY A 505 9.04 -8.27 -21.44
CA GLY A 505 8.17 -7.10 -21.70
C GLY A 505 7.95 -6.78 -23.19
N THR A 506 7.81 -7.81 -24.01
CA THR A 506 7.47 -7.67 -25.44
C THR A 506 6.06 -8.21 -25.68
N VAL A 507 5.14 -7.37 -26.16
CA VAL A 507 3.83 -7.80 -26.67
C VAL A 507 3.96 -7.95 -28.18
N LEU A 508 3.64 -9.14 -28.70
CA LEU A 508 3.62 -9.43 -30.13
C LEU A 508 2.27 -9.02 -30.71
N ALA A 509 2.27 -8.21 -31.76
CA ALA A 509 1.04 -7.90 -32.49
C ALA A 509 1.21 -7.88 -34.02
N VAL A 510 0.28 -8.62 -34.64
CA VAL A 510 -0.33 -8.49 -35.99
C VAL A 510 0.22 -9.33 -37.15
N ASP A 511 -0.70 -10.12 -37.72
CA ASP A 511 -0.78 -10.64 -39.11
C ASP A 511 0.54 -11.03 -39.81
N GLY A 512 1.43 -11.71 -39.09
CA GLY A 512 2.56 -12.44 -39.66
C GLY A 512 3.63 -11.61 -40.39
N ARG A 513 3.68 -10.27 -40.22
CA ARG A 513 4.57 -9.42 -41.04
C ARG A 513 5.52 -8.47 -40.29
N ALA A 514 5.36 -8.21 -38.98
CA ALA A 514 6.37 -7.46 -38.21
C ALA A 514 6.29 -7.62 -36.69
N LEU A 515 7.40 -7.34 -35.99
CA LEU A 515 7.53 -7.32 -34.52
C LEU A 515 7.46 -5.88 -34.01
N VAL A 516 6.47 -5.54 -33.19
CA VAL A 516 6.32 -4.20 -32.59
C VAL A 516 6.47 -4.28 -31.08
N LYS A 517 7.28 -3.40 -30.50
CA LYS A 517 7.38 -3.23 -29.04
C LYS A 517 6.47 -2.08 -28.59
N LEU A 518 5.39 -2.38 -27.89
CA LEU A 518 4.52 -1.35 -27.31
C LEU A 518 5.04 -0.90 -25.94
N PRO A 519 4.95 0.42 -25.62
CA PRO A 519 5.27 0.91 -24.28
C PRO A 519 4.30 0.29 -23.28
N MET A 520 4.84 -0.20 -22.17
CA MET A 520 4.04 -0.72 -21.06
C MET A 520 4.09 0.25 -19.89
N ASN A 521 2.95 0.42 -19.23
CA ASN A 521 2.89 1.17 -18.00
C ASN A 521 3.56 0.37 -16.87
N GLU A 522 3.71 0.98 -15.69
CA GLU A 522 4.29 0.32 -14.51
C GLU A 522 3.51 -0.93 -14.04
N GLU A 523 2.32 -1.16 -14.59
CA GLU A 523 1.41 -2.26 -14.26
C GLU A 523 1.52 -3.43 -15.24
N GLY A 524 2.40 -3.32 -16.26
CA GLY A 524 2.61 -4.37 -17.28
C GLY A 524 1.50 -4.43 -18.33
N GLU A 525 0.69 -3.37 -18.43
CA GLU A 525 -0.34 -3.19 -19.45
C GLU A 525 0.17 -2.22 -20.52
N ILE A 526 -0.41 -2.26 -21.71
CA ILE A 526 -0.07 -1.29 -22.77
C ILE A 526 -0.38 0.12 -22.27
N ASP A 527 0.61 1.01 -22.29
CA ASP A 527 0.45 2.41 -21.93
C ASP A 527 -0.20 3.16 -23.09
N LEU A 528 -1.55 3.21 -23.10
CA LEU A 528 -2.33 3.84 -24.16
C LEU A 528 -1.99 5.33 -24.33
N ALA A 529 -1.66 6.05 -23.24
CA ALA A 529 -1.28 7.46 -23.31
C ALA A 529 0.12 7.64 -23.95
N ALA A 530 1.05 6.72 -23.67
CA ALA A 530 2.34 6.68 -24.37
C ALA A 530 2.18 6.30 -25.84
N VAL A 531 1.27 5.38 -26.18
CA VAL A 531 0.97 5.02 -27.58
C VAL A 531 0.32 6.20 -28.32
N GLU A 532 -0.60 6.94 -27.68
CA GLU A 532 -1.27 8.12 -28.27
C GLU A 532 -0.33 9.32 -28.50
N SER A 533 0.80 9.36 -27.80
CA SER A 533 1.82 10.42 -27.94
C SER A 533 2.96 10.07 -28.88
N MET A 534 2.98 8.86 -29.47
CA MET A 534 3.95 8.45 -30.48
C MET A 534 3.69 9.11 -31.84
N ASP A 535 4.76 9.43 -32.56
CA ASP A 535 4.67 9.99 -33.92
C ASP A 535 4.04 8.96 -34.87
N PRO A 536 2.94 9.30 -35.57
CA PRO A 536 2.30 8.43 -36.57
C PRO A 536 3.25 7.92 -37.65
N GLU A 537 4.26 8.70 -38.06
CA GLU A 537 5.25 8.26 -39.05
C GLU A 537 6.20 7.21 -38.48
N GLU A 538 6.51 7.30 -37.18
CA GLU A 538 7.34 6.33 -36.46
C GLU A 538 6.59 5.01 -36.19
N LEU A 539 5.27 5.09 -35.97
CA LEU A 539 4.39 3.93 -35.86
C LEU A 539 4.25 3.17 -37.20
N VAL A 540 4.23 3.86 -38.34
CA VAL A 540 4.20 3.21 -39.67
C VAL A 540 5.56 2.61 -40.01
N LYS A 541 6.65 3.34 -39.73
CA LYS A 541 8.02 2.86 -39.98
C LYS A 541 8.39 1.62 -39.16
N ASN A 542 7.77 1.47 -37.99
CA ASN A 542 7.88 0.29 -37.13
C ASN A 542 6.76 -0.75 -37.35
N HIS A 543 5.94 -0.62 -38.41
CA HIS A 543 4.87 -1.55 -38.79
C HIS A 543 3.75 -1.76 -37.74
N VAL A 544 3.43 -0.73 -36.97
CA VAL A 544 2.35 -0.73 -35.96
C VAL A 544 0.97 -0.45 -36.57
N LEU A 545 0.91 0.26 -37.69
CA LEU A 545 -0.33 0.62 -38.40
C LEU A 545 -0.18 0.33 -39.91
N SER A 546 -1.26 -0.13 -40.56
CA SER A 546 -1.27 -0.33 -42.02
C SER A 546 -1.37 1.01 -42.78
N GLU A 547 -0.88 1.05 -44.02
CA GLU A 547 -0.94 2.24 -44.90
C GLU A 547 -2.37 2.76 -45.13
N ASP A 548 -3.38 1.89 -45.02
CA ASP A 548 -4.80 2.28 -45.13
C ASP A 548 -5.28 3.17 -43.98
N PHE A 549 -4.65 3.06 -42.80
CA PHE A 549 -4.96 3.89 -41.63
C PHE A 549 -4.51 5.35 -41.85
N GLN A 550 -3.50 5.57 -42.69
CA GLN A 550 -2.93 6.89 -43.02
C GLN A 550 -3.94 7.81 -43.73
N LYS A 551 -4.81 7.25 -44.58
CA LYS A 551 -5.87 8.01 -45.27
C LYS A 551 -6.94 8.52 -44.31
N ILE A 552 -7.30 7.73 -43.29
CA ILE A 552 -8.32 8.10 -42.30
C ILE A 552 -7.75 9.10 -41.29
N PHE A 553 -6.49 8.97 -40.89
CA PHE A 553 -5.85 9.91 -39.97
C PHE A 553 -5.56 11.27 -40.62
N SER A 554 -5.21 11.30 -41.91
CA SER A 554 -4.99 12.55 -42.66
C SER A 554 -6.26 13.40 -42.82
N LEU A 555 -7.45 12.77 -42.85
CA LEU A 555 -8.75 13.45 -42.93
C LEU A 555 -9.13 14.19 -41.64
N LYS A 556 -8.59 13.79 -40.47
CA LYS A 556 -8.81 14.51 -39.20
C LYS A 556 -8.14 15.89 -39.18
N ASN A 557 -7.08 16.10 -39.96
CA ASN A 557 -6.35 17.37 -40.00
C ASN A 557 -6.85 18.36 -41.06
N THR A 558 -7.89 18.02 -41.84
CA THR A 558 -8.39 18.89 -42.93
C THR A 558 -9.85 19.31 -42.83
N ALA A 559 -10.63 18.83 -41.86
CA ALA A 559 -12.02 19.25 -41.69
C ALA A 559 -12.35 19.52 -40.21
N PHE A 560 -12.17 20.77 -39.76
CA PHE A 560 -13.06 21.50 -38.84
C PHE A 560 -12.45 22.87 -38.54
N ALA A 561 -12.50 23.76 -39.53
CA ALA A 561 -12.34 25.19 -39.34
C ALA A 561 -13.74 25.81 -39.37
N PHE A 562 -14.47 25.86 -38.25
CA PHE A 562 -15.59 26.82 -38.07
C PHE A 562 -15.87 27.10 -36.58
N SER A 563 -15.70 28.38 -36.23
CA SER A 563 -16.34 29.24 -35.22
C SER A 563 -16.87 28.64 -33.90
N GLY A 564 -16.38 29.21 -32.79
CA GLY A 564 -16.72 28.83 -31.43
C GLY A 564 -18.17 29.03 -30.98
N ALA A 565 -18.58 28.16 -30.05
CA ALA A 565 -19.46 28.43 -28.92
C ALA A 565 -19.42 27.21 -27.98
N LYS A 566 -19.61 27.48 -26.69
CA LYS A 566 -19.69 26.55 -25.54
C LYS A 566 -20.40 25.23 -25.85
N HIS A 567 -19.79 24.10 -25.47
CA HIS A 567 -20.44 22.94 -24.84
C HIS A 567 -19.36 21.95 -24.36
N GLU A 568 -19.12 21.90 -23.05
CA GLU A 568 -18.55 20.75 -22.35
C GLU A 568 -19.64 19.66 -22.22
N VAL A 569 -19.20 18.40 -22.08
CA VAL A 569 -19.99 17.15 -22.09
C VAL A 569 -20.22 16.63 -23.52
N TRP A 570 -19.88 15.35 -23.76
CA TRP A 570 -19.86 14.58 -25.03
C TRP A 570 -18.50 14.51 -25.76
N PHE A 571 -17.48 13.87 -25.16
CA PHE A 571 -16.29 13.45 -25.92
C PHE A 571 -15.73 12.04 -25.62
N GLU A 572 -16.25 11.29 -24.64
CA GLU A 572 -15.80 9.90 -24.41
C GLU A 572 -16.53 8.84 -25.26
N SER A 573 -17.60 9.20 -25.96
CA SER A 573 -18.45 8.26 -26.71
C SER A 573 -18.24 8.25 -28.23
N CYS A 574 -17.39 9.14 -28.78
CA CYS A 574 -17.22 9.23 -30.25
C CYS A 574 -16.16 8.27 -30.82
N PHE A 575 -15.13 7.88 -30.07
CA PHE A 575 -14.08 6.98 -30.60
C PHE A 575 -14.57 5.53 -30.72
N SER A 576 -15.39 5.09 -29.77
CA SER A 576 -16.06 3.79 -29.76
C SER A 576 -17.19 3.70 -30.79
N CYS A 577 -17.94 4.78 -31.03
CA CYS A 577 -18.97 4.82 -32.08
C CYS A 577 -18.40 4.84 -33.51
N PHE A 578 -17.25 5.47 -33.74
CA PHE A 578 -16.66 5.54 -35.10
C PHE A 578 -16.07 4.20 -35.54
N PHE A 579 -15.52 3.42 -34.60
CA PHE A 579 -15.00 2.09 -34.86
C PHE A 579 -16.11 1.06 -35.14
N LEU A 580 -17.25 1.20 -34.48
CA LEU A 580 -18.43 0.33 -34.68
C LEU A 580 -19.15 0.60 -36.02
N CYS A 581 -19.19 1.85 -36.49
CA CYS A 581 -19.86 2.18 -37.77
C CYS A 581 -19.09 1.69 -39.00
N PHE A 582 -17.75 1.62 -38.95
CA PHE A 582 -16.94 1.17 -40.09
C PHE A 582 -17.07 -0.34 -40.34
N CYS A 583 -17.24 -1.14 -39.28
CA CYS A 583 -17.43 -2.59 -39.39
C CYS A 583 -18.80 -2.99 -39.96
N SER A 584 -19.84 -2.16 -39.81
CA SER A 584 -21.17 -2.41 -40.38
C SER A 584 -21.30 -2.04 -41.86
N TRP A 585 -20.30 -1.36 -42.44
CA TRP A 585 -20.29 -0.98 -43.86
C TRP A 585 -19.55 -2.00 -44.76
N LEU A 586 -18.90 -3.00 -44.17
CA LEU A 586 -18.10 -4.03 -44.85
C LEU A 586 -18.68 -5.46 -44.74
N THR A 587 -19.94 -5.58 -44.34
CA THR A 587 -20.81 -6.76 -44.55
C THR A 587 -21.95 -6.35 -45.47
#